data_AF-A0A348PPF2-F1
#
_entry.id   AF-A0A348PPF2-F1
#
_cell.length_a   1.000
_cell.length_b   1.000
_cell.length_c   1.000
_cell.angle_alpha   90.00
_cell.angle_beta   90.00
_cell.angle_gamma   90.00
#
_symmetry.space_group_name_H-M   'P 1'
#
loop_
_entity.id
_entity.type
_entity.pdbx_description
1 polymer ?
#
loop_
_entity_poly.entity_id
_entity_poly.type
_entity_poly.pdbx_seq_one_letter_code
_entity_poly.pdbx_strand_id
1 'polypeptide(L)'
;EPQFEGQTKTKLGNPEVRGAVDQAVGEMLSNYLEEHPKEAKYIVDKVILAAQARHAARKAREMVQRKNVLTGSGLPGKLADCSEKDPAKCEVFLVEGDSAGGTAKQGRDRKFQAILPLRGKILNVEKAMQHKIFENEEIKNIYTALGVRVGTEEDSKALNMEKLRYHKVVIMCDADVDGSHIATLILTFFFRYMKELIERGCIYIAAPPLYLLKKGAQQRYAWNEEEREQITSELKGAGKETGIGIQRYKGLGEMNAEQLWETTMNPEFRMLRQVSIDNAADADHTFSMLMGDEVPPRRAFIERNAKYAKIDV
;
A
#
# COMPACT_ATOMS: atom_id res chain seq x y z
N GLU A 1 19.44 -30.39 32.82
CA GLU A 1 18.32 -29.51 33.24
C GLU A 1 18.03 -28.51 32.13
N PRO A 2 16.76 -28.12 31.92
CA PRO A 2 16.40 -27.17 30.87
C PRO A 2 16.93 -25.76 31.20
N GLN A 3 17.70 -25.20 30.28
CA GLN A 3 18.24 -23.85 30.31
C GLN A 3 17.50 -23.00 29.28
N PHE A 4 17.08 -21.80 29.66
CA PHE A 4 16.34 -20.90 28.78
C PHE A 4 17.06 -19.57 28.60
N GLU A 5 16.98 -19.01 27.39
CA GLU A 5 17.41 -17.66 27.13
C GLU A 5 16.33 -16.67 27.60
N GLY A 6 16.67 -15.84 28.58
CA GLY A 6 15.80 -14.79 29.10
C GLY A 6 14.77 -15.24 30.16
N GLN A 7 14.22 -14.26 30.86
CA GLN A 7 13.32 -14.47 32.00
C GLN A 7 11.95 -15.05 31.59
N THR A 8 11.53 -14.82 30.35
CA THR A 8 10.23 -15.29 29.81
C THR A 8 10.23 -16.78 29.44
N LYS A 9 11.38 -17.48 29.52
CA LYS A 9 11.52 -18.92 29.23
C LYS A 9 10.94 -19.37 27.87
N THR A 10 10.95 -18.50 26.87
CA THR A 10 10.37 -18.79 25.54
C THR A 10 11.34 -19.49 24.58
N LYS A 11 12.65 -19.37 24.80
CA LYS A 11 13.69 -19.96 23.94
C LYS A 11 14.57 -20.90 24.75
N LEU A 12 14.62 -22.17 24.35
CA LEU A 12 15.47 -23.18 24.98
C LEU A 12 16.92 -23.04 24.50
N GLY A 13 17.86 -22.94 25.45
CA GLY A 13 19.27 -22.67 25.21
C GLY A 13 20.20 -23.88 25.36
N ASN A 14 19.67 -25.09 25.58
CA ASN A 14 20.48 -26.30 25.75
C ASN A 14 21.11 -26.76 24.41
N PRO A 15 22.42 -26.63 24.21
CA PRO A 15 23.07 -27.07 22.96
C PRO A 15 22.97 -28.60 22.76
N GLU A 16 23.00 -29.38 23.83
CA GLU A 16 22.89 -30.85 23.79
C GLU A 16 21.54 -31.35 23.26
N VAL A 17 20.46 -30.61 23.52
CA VAL A 17 19.11 -30.97 23.07
C VAL A 17 18.99 -30.81 21.56
N ARG A 18 19.65 -29.81 20.98
CA ARG A 18 19.64 -29.59 19.53
C ARG A 18 20.18 -30.79 18.76
N GLY A 19 21.32 -31.34 19.21
CA GLY A 19 21.92 -32.51 18.57
C GLY A 19 21.04 -33.75 18.69
N ALA A 20 20.47 -34.01 19.87
CA ALA A 20 19.60 -35.15 20.09
C ALA A 20 18.32 -35.10 19.23
N VAL A 21 17.69 -33.91 19.12
CA VAL A 21 16.49 -33.73 18.29
C VAL A 21 16.81 -33.86 16.81
N ASP A 22 17.92 -33.26 16.35
CA ASP A 22 18.34 -33.31 14.94
C ASP A 22 18.62 -34.75 14.49
N GLN A 23 19.31 -35.54 15.32
CA GLN A 23 19.56 -36.96 15.05
C GLN A 23 18.25 -37.77 15.00
N ALA A 24 17.39 -37.63 16.01
CA ALA A 24 16.14 -38.40 16.09
C ALA A 24 15.18 -38.06 14.94
N VAL A 25 15.02 -36.77 14.62
CA VAL A 25 14.17 -36.32 13.51
C VAL A 25 14.79 -36.69 12.16
N GLY A 26 16.10 -36.53 12.00
CA GLY A 26 16.81 -36.85 10.77
C GLY A 26 16.69 -38.33 10.40
N GLU A 27 16.91 -39.22 11.37
CA GLU A 27 16.77 -40.67 11.17
C GLU A 27 15.34 -41.06 10.80
N MET A 28 14.35 -40.62 11.58
CA MET A 28 12.94 -40.95 11.32
C MET A 28 12.44 -40.35 10.00
N LEU A 29 12.84 -39.11 9.68
CA LEU A 29 12.45 -38.48 8.43
C LEU A 29 13.08 -39.20 7.24
N SER A 30 14.34 -39.60 7.33
CA SER A 30 15.01 -40.36 6.26
C SER A 30 14.31 -41.69 6.02
N ASN A 31 14.07 -42.45 7.09
CA ASN A 31 13.36 -43.73 7.01
C ASN A 31 11.96 -43.56 6.40
N TYR A 32 11.21 -42.55 6.86
CA TYR A 32 9.87 -42.27 6.34
C TYR A 32 9.88 -41.95 4.84
N LEU A 33 10.81 -41.10 4.39
CA LEU A 33 10.92 -40.70 2.98
C LEU A 33 11.35 -41.88 2.09
N GLU A 34 12.18 -42.79 2.59
CA GLU A 34 12.57 -44.02 1.88
C GLU A 34 11.42 -45.02 1.77
N GLU A 35 10.65 -45.21 2.85
CA GLU A 35 9.49 -46.10 2.89
C GLU A 35 8.32 -45.59 2.03
N HIS A 36 8.21 -44.26 1.85
CA HIS A 36 7.08 -43.59 1.20
C HIS A 36 7.54 -42.78 -0.03
N PRO A 37 8.02 -43.43 -1.12
CA PRO A 37 8.65 -42.74 -2.24
C PRO A 37 7.71 -41.82 -3.03
N LYS A 38 6.40 -42.08 -3.03
CA LYS A 38 5.41 -41.23 -3.72
C LYS A 38 5.20 -39.91 -2.99
N GLU A 39 5.02 -39.99 -1.68
CA GLU A 39 4.89 -38.85 -0.76
C GLU A 39 6.18 -38.05 -0.72
N ALA A 40 7.33 -38.73 -0.63
CA ALA A 40 8.65 -38.12 -0.69
C ALA A 40 8.83 -37.29 -1.97
N LYS A 41 8.46 -37.85 -3.13
CA LYS A 41 8.50 -37.11 -4.40
C LYS A 41 7.63 -35.86 -4.35
N TYR A 42 6.39 -35.95 -3.85
CA TYR A 42 5.50 -34.80 -3.73
C TYR A 42 6.08 -33.70 -2.81
N ILE A 43 6.66 -34.09 -1.68
CA ILE A 43 7.32 -33.15 -0.74
C ILE A 43 8.52 -32.49 -1.43
N VAL A 44 9.39 -33.27 -2.07
CA VAL A 44 10.59 -32.76 -2.76
C VAL A 44 10.21 -31.82 -3.90
N ASP A 45 9.22 -32.18 -4.72
CA ASP A 45 8.74 -31.31 -5.81
C ASP A 45 8.23 -29.96 -5.27
N LYS A 46 7.49 -29.98 -4.15
CA LYS A 46 7.04 -28.75 -3.47
C LYS A 46 8.21 -27.93 -2.92
N VAL A 47 9.23 -28.58 -2.36
CA VAL A 47 10.46 -27.92 -1.88
C VAL A 47 11.25 -27.30 -3.04
N ILE A 48 11.39 -28.01 -4.16
CA ILE A 48 12.07 -27.52 -5.37
C ILE A 48 11.32 -26.30 -5.92
N LEU A 49 10.00 -26.37 -6.04
CA LEU A 49 9.19 -25.25 -6.52
C LEU A 49 9.34 -24.02 -5.61
N ALA A 50 9.32 -24.21 -4.29
CA ALA A 50 9.57 -23.14 -3.33
C ALA A 50 11.00 -22.59 -3.40
N ALA A 51 12.01 -23.45 -3.61
CA ALA A 51 13.41 -23.05 -3.77
C ALA A 51 13.64 -22.25 -5.06
N GLN A 52 13.07 -22.70 -6.19
CA GLN A 52 13.11 -21.98 -7.46
C GLN A 52 12.42 -20.62 -7.35
N ALA A 53 11.24 -20.55 -6.71
CA ALA A 53 10.55 -19.28 -6.45
C ALA A 53 11.38 -18.32 -5.59
N ARG A 54 12.05 -18.83 -4.54
CA ARG A 54 12.98 -18.04 -3.70
C ARG A 54 14.19 -17.53 -4.49
N HIS A 55 14.80 -18.38 -5.32
CA HIS A 55 15.93 -18.00 -6.15
C HIS A 55 15.54 -16.96 -7.21
N ALA A 56 14.39 -17.13 -7.86
CA ALA A 56 13.84 -16.17 -8.80
C ALA A 56 13.54 -14.83 -8.12
N ALA A 57 12.90 -14.85 -6.95
CA ALA A 57 12.65 -13.66 -6.15
C ALA A 57 13.95 -12.97 -5.70
N ARG A 58 14.99 -13.72 -5.32
CA ARG A 58 16.31 -13.16 -5.00
C ARG A 58 16.94 -12.48 -6.22
N LYS A 59 16.97 -13.15 -7.37
CA LYS A 59 17.49 -12.58 -8.63
C LYS A 59 16.70 -11.33 -9.06
N ALA A 60 15.37 -11.35 -8.93
CA ALA A 60 14.51 -10.22 -9.23
C ALA A 60 14.81 -9.03 -8.28
N ARG A 61 14.94 -9.28 -6.97
CA ARG A 61 15.37 -8.27 -6.00
C ARG A 61 16.73 -7.66 -6.33
N GLU A 62 17.73 -8.50 -6.61
CA GLU A 62 19.07 -8.06 -6.99
C GLU A 62 19.05 -7.23 -8.29
N MET A 63 18.22 -7.61 -9.27
CA MET A 63 18.10 -6.90 -10.54
C MET A 63 17.49 -5.49 -10.37
N VAL A 64 16.48 -5.36 -9.49
CA VAL A 64 15.90 -4.05 -9.13
C VAL A 64 16.95 -3.17 -8.44
N GLN A 65 17.79 -3.74 -7.57
CA GLN A 65 18.83 -3.00 -6.86
C GLN A 65 20.02 -2.59 -7.75
N ARG A 66 20.42 -3.45 -8.71
CA ARG A 66 21.61 -3.22 -9.56
C ARG A 66 21.39 -2.20 -10.69
N LYS A 67 20.17 -2.09 -11.24
CA LYS A 67 19.89 -1.13 -12.34
C LYS A 67 20.17 0.33 -11.97
N ASN A 68 20.25 0.67 -10.68
CA ASN A 68 20.49 2.05 -10.22
C ASN A 68 21.97 2.44 -10.10
N VAL A 69 22.92 1.51 -10.25
CA VAL A 69 24.35 1.80 -9.96
C VAL A 69 25.10 2.39 -11.16
N LEU A 70 24.71 2.08 -12.40
CA LEU A 70 25.47 2.46 -13.61
C LEU A 70 24.90 3.62 -14.44
N THR A 71 23.64 4.02 -14.22
CA THR A 71 23.02 5.13 -14.95
C THR A 71 22.60 6.22 -13.97
N GLY A 72 23.32 7.34 -13.99
CA GLY A 72 23.00 8.52 -13.18
C GLY A 72 21.54 8.94 -13.38
N SER A 73 20.87 9.22 -12.25
CA SER A 73 19.42 9.43 -12.05
C SER A 73 18.51 8.19 -12.22
N GLY A 74 18.80 7.11 -11.49
CA GLY A 74 17.98 5.89 -11.37
C GLY A 74 16.62 6.05 -10.67
N LEU A 75 15.86 7.10 -10.98
CA LEU A 75 14.47 7.26 -10.56
C LEU A 75 13.52 6.73 -11.64
N PRO A 76 12.29 6.30 -11.28
CA PRO A 76 11.31 5.87 -12.28
C PRO A 76 11.05 6.98 -13.28
N GLY A 77 11.04 6.68 -14.59
CA GLY A 77 10.78 7.71 -15.62
C GLY A 77 9.40 8.40 -15.50
N LYS A 78 8.47 7.79 -14.77
CA LYS A 78 7.15 8.34 -14.46
C LYS A 78 7.14 9.28 -13.24
N LEU A 79 8.14 9.20 -12.38
CA LEU A 79 8.21 10.01 -11.16
C LEU A 79 8.50 11.46 -11.52
N ALA A 80 7.57 12.34 -11.19
CA ALA A 80 7.86 13.76 -11.12
C ALA A 80 8.44 14.04 -9.72
N ASP A 81 9.74 14.27 -9.62
CA ASP A 81 10.41 14.45 -8.33
C ASP A 81 10.25 15.88 -7.77
N CYS A 82 10.57 16.08 -6.49
CA CYS A 82 10.67 17.40 -5.84
C CYS A 82 12.13 17.89 -5.76
N SER A 83 12.33 19.19 -5.56
CA SER A 83 13.68 19.78 -5.47
C SER A 83 14.32 19.69 -4.08
N GLU A 84 13.50 19.63 -3.04
CA GLU A 84 13.94 19.47 -1.64
C GLU A 84 14.56 18.07 -1.44
N LYS A 85 15.60 18.02 -0.61
CA LYS A 85 16.37 16.80 -0.34
C LYS A 85 16.16 16.27 1.07
N ASP A 86 15.64 17.09 1.99
CA ASP A 86 15.31 16.69 3.35
C ASP A 86 14.07 15.76 3.36
N PRO A 87 14.22 14.45 3.64
CA PRO A 87 13.11 13.51 3.60
C PRO A 87 11.97 13.85 4.56
N ALA A 88 12.26 14.58 5.65
CA ALA A 88 11.26 14.99 6.63
C ALA A 88 10.29 16.04 6.10
N LYS A 89 10.71 16.82 5.10
CA LYS A 89 9.88 17.84 4.44
C LYS A 89 9.26 17.32 3.15
N CYS A 90 9.89 16.33 2.53
CA CYS A 90 9.44 15.79 1.26
C CYS A 90 8.26 14.83 1.43
N GLU A 91 7.32 14.94 0.50
CA GLU A 91 6.18 14.03 0.39
C GLU A 91 6.02 13.53 -1.03
N VAL A 92 5.48 12.32 -1.18
CA VAL A 92 5.18 11.73 -2.48
C VAL A 92 3.71 11.34 -2.57
N PHE A 93 3.05 11.72 -3.65
CA PHE A 93 1.68 11.33 -3.95
C PHE A 93 1.70 10.13 -4.91
N LEU A 94 1.11 9.02 -4.48
CA LEU A 94 0.79 7.89 -5.33
C LEU A 94 -0.59 8.14 -5.95
N VAL A 95 -0.62 8.47 -7.24
CA VAL A 95 -1.83 8.95 -7.90
C VAL A 95 -2.39 7.89 -8.84
N GLU A 96 -3.70 7.70 -8.81
CA GLU A 96 -4.41 6.81 -9.73
C GLU A 96 -4.42 7.39 -11.15
N GLY A 97 -3.71 6.74 -12.07
CA GLY A 97 -3.71 7.06 -13.49
C GLY A 97 -2.85 8.27 -13.90
N ASP A 98 -2.50 8.31 -15.19
CA ASP A 98 -1.68 9.38 -15.76
C ASP A 98 -2.46 10.71 -15.86
N SER A 99 -3.79 10.66 -15.98
CA SER A 99 -4.64 11.85 -16.10
C SER A 99 -4.62 12.67 -14.80
N ALA A 100 -5.02 12.07 -13.67
CA ALA A 100 -4.94 12.71 -12.37
C ALA A 100 -3.47 13.01 -12.00
N GLY A 101 -2.52 12.14 -12.37
CA GLY A 101 -1.09 12.40 -12.21
C GLY A 101 -0.60 13.66 -12.94
N GLY A 102 -1.14 13.95 -14.13
CA GLY A 102 -0.87 15.16 -14.90
C GLY A 102 -1.37 16.41 -14.20
N THR A 103 -2.64 16.40 -13.74
CA THR A 103 -3.23 17.50 -12.96
C THR A 103 -2.47 17.74 -11.65
N ALA A 104 -2.17 16.67 -10.90
CA ALA A 104 -1.39 16.75 -9.67
C ALA A 104 0.02 17.29 -9.90
N LYS A 105 0.69 16.89 -10.99
CA LYS A 105 2.00 17.44 -11.37
C LYS A 105 1.96 18.94 -11.63
N GLN A 106 0.86 19.45 -12.18
CA GLN A 106 0.68 20.88 -12.47
C GLN A 106 0.33 21.67 -11.20
N GLY A 107 -0.51 21.12 -10.31
CA GLY A 107 -1.00 21.82 -9.11
C GLY A 107 -0.07 21.77 -7.90
N ARG A 108 0.89 20.83 -7.87
CA ARG A 108 1.79 20.64 -6.72
C ARG A 108 2.72 21.80 -6.43
N ASP A 109 3.20 21.86 -5.20
CA ASP A 109 4.46 22.56 -4.90
C ASP A 109 5.66 21.67 -5.25
N ARG A 110 6.31 21.99 -6.38
CA ARG A 110 7.51 21.28 -6.87
C ARG A 110 8.68 21.29 -5.87
N LYS A 111 8.66 22.17 -4.87
CA LYS A 111 9.71 22.26 -3.86
C LYS A 111 9.76 20.99 -3.03
N PHE A 112 8.63 20.52 -2.50
CA PHE A 112 8.60 19.42 -1.53
C PHE A 112 7.66 18.26 -1.92
N GLN A 113 6.84 18.40 -2.97
CA GLN A 113 5.89 17.36 -3.39
C GLN A 113 6.36 16.62 -4.65
N ALA A 114 6.52 15.32 -4.54
CA ALA A 114 6.74 14.40 -5.66
C ALA A 114 5.42 13.72 -6.08
N ILE A 115 5.28 13.39 -7.36
CA ILE A 115 4.09 12.71 -7.91
C ILE A 115 4.54 11.44 -8.63
N LEU A 116 3.97 10.31 -8.23
CA LEU A 116 4.15 9.02 -8.89
C LEU A 116 2.79 8.52 -9.40
N PRO A 117 2.49 8.68 -10.70
CA PRO A 117 1.28 8.11 -11.28
C PRO A 117 1.41 6.60 -11.43
N LEU A 118 0.37 5.88 -11.01
CA LEU A 118 0.25 4.43 -11.08
C LEU A 118 -0.75 4.06 -12.18
N ARG A 119 -0.37 3.12 -13.07
CA ARG A 119 -1.24 2.71 -14.17
C ARG A 119 -1.99 1.43 -13.86
N GLY A 120 -3.31 1.49 -14.02
CA GLY A 120 -4.20 0.35 -13.81
C GLY A 120 -4.22 -0.11 -12.35
N LYS A 121 -4.80 -1.29 -12.13
CA LYS A 121 -4.88 -1.89 -10.79
C LYS A 121 -3.53 -2.50 -10.44
N ILE A 122 -3.04 -2.19 -9.25
CA ILE A 122 -1.80 -2.77 -8.73
C ILE A 122 -1.97 -4.28 -8.57
N LEU A 123 -0.90 -5.04 -8.78
CA LEU A 123 -0.89 -6.47 -8.56
C LEU A 123 -1.25 -6.78 -7.09
N ASN A 124 -2.27 -7.63 -6.88
CA ASN A 124 -2.57 -8.12 -5.54
C ASN A 124 -1.43 -9.01 -5.04
N VAL A 125 -0.64 -8.46 -4.11
CA VAL A 125 0.55 -9.12 -3.57
C VAL A 125 0.23 -10.25 -2.60
N GLU A 126 -1.00 -10.33 -2.08
CA GLU A 126 -1.43 -11.41 -1.20
C GLU A 126 -1.53 -12.74 -1.95
N LYS A 127 -2.01 -12.68 -3.21
CA LYS A 127 -2.16 -13.86 -4.09
C LYS A 127 -0.93 -14.14 -4.93
N ALA A 128 -0.17 -13.11 -5.23
CA ALA A 128 0.90 -13.21 -6.21
C ALA A 128 2.12 -13.93 -5.64
N MET A 129 2.76 -14.75 -6.47
CA MET A 129 4.06 -15.33 -6.13
C MET A 129 5.13 -14.24 -6.06
N GLN A 130 6.06 -14.37 -5.11
CA GLN A 130 7.11 -13.36 -4.83
C GLN A 130 7.89 -12.90 -6.08
N HIS A 131 8.21 -13.79 -7.02
CA HIS A 131 8.93 -13.40 -8.24
C HIS A 131 8.10 -12.43 -9.11
N LYS A 132 6.80 -12.67 -9.28
CA LYS A 132 5.90 -11.80 -10.05
C LYS A 132 5.76 -10.42 -9.41
N ILE A 133 5.80 -10.37 -8.08
CA ILE A 133 5.73 -9.12 -7.31
C ILE A 133 6.95 -8.25 -7.62
N PHE A 134 8.16 -8.82 -7.52
CA PHE A 134 9.39 -8.07 -7.82
C PHE A 134 9.61 -7.83 -9.32
N GLU A 135 8.93 -8.55 -10.20
CA GLU A 135 8.92 -8.31 -11.65
C GLU A 135 7.94 -7.22 -12.07
N ASN A 136 6.93 -6.91 -11.26
CA ASN A 136 5.92 -5.91 -11.57
C ASN A 136 6.52 -4.48 -11.59
N GLU A 137 6.31 -3.77 -12.69
CA GLU A 137 6.89 -2.45 -12.91
C GLU A 137 6.36 -1.39 -11.93
N GLU A 138 5.07 -1.40 -11.57
CA GLU A 138 4.52 -0.42 -10.61
C GLU A 138 5.11 -0.61 -9.22
N ILE A 139 5.28 -1.87 -8.79
CA ILE A 139 5.94 -2.19 -7.51
C ILE A 139 7.41 -1.76 -7.54
N LYS A 140 8.15 -2.08 -8.61
CA LYS A 140 9.54 -1.61 -8.78
C LYS A 140 9.64 -0.09 -8.72
N ASN A 141 8.71 0.60 -9.36
CA ASN A 141 8.67 2.06 -9.38
C ASN A 141 8.45 2.62 -7.97
N ILE A 142 7.58 2.02 -7.16
CA ILE A 142 7.38 2.45 -5.76
C ILE A 142 8.65 2.25 -4.94
N TYR A 143 9.29 1.06 -4.99
CA TYR A 143 10.57 0.82 -4.29
C TYR A 143 11.64 1.85 -4.69
N THR A 144 11.78 2.08 -5.99
CA THR A 144 12.79 2.98 -6.55
C THR A 144 12.49 4.44 -6.20
N ALA A 145 11.23 4.88 -6.27
CA ALA A 145 10.83 6.22 -5.92
C ALA A 145 11.12 6.51 -4.44
N LEU A 146 10.70 5.61 -3.54
CA LEU A 146 10.90 5.75 -2.10
C LEU A 146 12.37 5.64 -1.69
N GLY A 147 13.22 5.02 -2.51
CA GLY A 147 14.63 4.79 -2.19
C GLY A 147 14.85 3.67 -1.17
N VAL A 148 13.86 2.77 -1.02
CA VAL A 148 13.91 1.64 -0.08
C VAL A 148 14.31 0.36 -0.79
N ARG A 149 14.96 -0.55 -0.06
CA ARG A 149 15.42 -1.84 -0.58
C ARG A 149 15.01 -2.98 0.37
N VAL A 150 14.69 -4.13 -0.19
CA VAL A 150 14.46 -5.35 0.60
C VAL A 150 15.79 -6.03 0.89
N GLY A 151 16.05 -6.31 2.16
CA GLY A 151 17.26 -6.93 2.68
C GLY A 151 18.20 -5.92 3.37
N THR A 152 18.61 -6.26 4.59
CA THR A 152 19.76 -5.69 5.30
C THR A 152 20.91 -6.69 5.32
N GLU A 153 22.09 -6.29 5.81
CA GLU A 153 23.23 -7.20 5.99
C GLU A 153 22.90 -8.35 6.97
N GLU A 154 21.98 -8.09 7.90
CA GLU A 154 21.58 -9.01 8.98
C GLU A 154 20.32 -9.83 8.62
N ASP A 155 19.39 -9.27 7.85
CA ASP A 155 18.15 -9.95 7.44
C ASP A 155 17.80 -9.70 5.98
N SER A 156 17.83 -10.78 5.19
CA SER A 156 17.46 -10.81 3.78
C SER A 156 15.99 -10.42 3.47
N LYS A 157 15.13 -10.29 4.48
CA LYS A 157 13.72 -9.92 4.35
C LYS A 157 13.37 -8.54 4.93
N ALA A 158 14.21 -7.97 5.78
CA ALA A 158 13.93 -6.68 6.41
C ALA A 158 13.91 -5.53 5.40
N LEU A 159 13.08 -4.51 5.64
CA LEU A 159 13.06 -3.31 4.82
C LEU A 159 14.20 -2.37 5.24
N ASN A 160 15.16 -2.12 4.34
CA ASN A 160 16.16 -1.09 4.55
C ASN A 160 15.63 0.27 4.07
N MET A 161 15.59 1.21 5.02
CA MET A 161 15.07 2.57 4.85
C MET A 161 16.16 3.66 4.99
N GLU A 162 17.45 3.30 4.97
CA GLU A 162 18.54 4.27 5.16
C GLU A 162 18.53 5.40 4.13
N LYS A 163 18.05 5.10 2.92
CA LYS A 163 17.94 6.05 1.80
C LYS A 163 16.50 6.45 1.52
N LEU A 164 15.61 6.34 2.52
CA LEU A 164 14.21 6.76 2.40
C LEU A 164 14.15 8.24 2.00
N ARG A 165 13.43 8.53 0.92
CA ARG A 165 13.40 9.87 0.31
C ARG A 165 12.23 10.75 0.75
N TYR A 166 11.16 10.13 1.23
CA TYR A 166 9.93 10.82 1.62
C TYR A 166 9.42 10.25 2.93
N HIS A 167 9.28 11.09 3.96
CA HIS A 167 8.67 10.69 5.24
C HIS A 167 7.14 10.72 5.20
N LYS A 168 6.56 11.25 4.12
CA LYS A 168 5.13 11.27 3.89
C LYS A 168 4.80 10.68 2.53
N VAL A 169 4.09 9.56 2.53
CA VAL A 169 3.58 8.89 1.33
C VAL A 169 2.06 9.03 1.36
N VAL A 170 1.51 9.76 0.40
CA VAL A 170 0.08 10.04 0.31
C VAL A 170 -0.53 9.24 -0.83
N ILE A 171 -1.49 8.38 -0.52
CA ILE A 171 -2.29 7.64 -1.49
C ILE A 171 -3.44 8.56 -1.92
N MET A 172 -3.47 8.92 -3.20
CA MET A 172 -4.47 9.81 -3.77
C MET A 172 -5.18 9.09 -4.92
N CYS A 173 -6.32 8.48 -4.59
CA CYS A 173 -7.17 7.72 -5.50
C CYS A 173 -8.54 8.41 -5.64
N ASP A 174 -9.29 8.02 -6.68
CA ASP A 174 -10.61 8.56 -6.92
C ASP A 174 -11.61 8.15 -5.83
N ALA A 175 -12.62 8.99 -5.60
CA ALA A 175 -13.67 8.77 -4.59
C ALA A 175 -14.76 7.80 -5.08
N ASP A 176 -14.35 6.74 -5.77
CA ASP A 176 -15.22 5.72 -6.35
C ASP A 176 -14.84 4.30 -5.90
N VAL A 177 -15.51 3.31 -6.49
CA VAL A 177 -15.29 1.88 -6.17
C VAL A 177 -13.93 1.38 -6.63
N ASP A 178 -13.39 1.92 -7.73
CA ASP A 178 -12.11 1.50 -8.28
C ASP A 178 -10.95 2.12 -7.50
N GLY A 179 -11.05 3.40 -7.14
CA GLY A 179 -10.09 4.08 -6.28
C GLY A 179 -10.01 3.45 -4.88
N SER A 180 -11.15 3.06 -4.30
CA SER A 180 -11.17 2.30 -3.04
C SER A 180 -10.47 0.95 -3.15
N HIS A 181 -10.61 0.26 -4.30
CA HIS A 181 -9.93 -1.00 -4.56
C HIS A 181 -8.42 -0.81 -4.73
N ILE A 182 -7.99 0.23 -5.47
CA ILE A 182 -6.55 0.54 -5.63
C ILE A 182 -5.93 0.93 -4.30
N ALA A 183 -6.59 1.77 -3.50
CA ALA A 183 -6.13 2.09 -2.15
C ALA A 183 -5.95 0.82 -1.31
N THR A 184 -6.91 -0.12 -1.37
CA THR A 184 -6.80 -1.41 -0.66
C THR A 184 -5.60 -2.24 -1.13
N LEU A 185 -5.33 -2.30 -2.44
CA LEU A 185 -4.16 -2.99 -3.01
C LEU A 185 -2.85 -2.35 -2.55
N ILE A 186 -2.77 -1.02 -2.55
CA ILE A 186 -1.60 -0.27 -2.07
C ILE A 186 -1.38 -0.51 -0.58
N LEU A 187 -2.43 -0.45 0.24
CA LEU A 187 -2.34 -0.71 1.68
C LEU A 187 -1.90 -2.15 1.97
N THR A 188 -2.42 -3.12 1.21
CA THR A 188 -1.99 -4.52 1.30
C THR A 188 -0.50 -4.63 1.00
N PHE A 189 -0.02 -3.94 -0.05
CA PHE A 189 1.40 -3.91 -0.39
C PHE A 189 2.26 -3.32 0.73
N PHE A 190 1.90 -2.14 1.27
CA PHE A 190 2.63 -1.54 2.38
C PHE A 190 2.60 -2.44 3.62
N PHE A 191 1.46 -3.05 3.96
CA PHE A 191 1.36 -3.93 5.12
C PHE A 191 2.22 -5.19 4.99
N ARG A 192 2.29 -5.80 3.80
CA ARG A 192 3.04 -7.04 3.56
C ARG A 192 4.54 -6.84 3.38
N TYR A 193 4.97 -5.72 2.80
CA TYR A 193 6.36 -5.52 2.37
C TYR A 193 7.06 -4.33 3.02
N MET A 194 6.31 -3.40 3.62
CA MET A 194 6.85 -2.16 4.16
C MET A 194 6.12 -1.76 5.45
N LYS A 195 5.83 -2.74 6.32
CA LYS A 195 5.05 -2.54 7.54
C LYS A 195 5.65 -1.45 8.42
N GLU A 196 6.97 -1.37 8.47
CA GLU A 196 7.72 -0.40 9.24
C GLU A 196 7.42 1.05 8.83
N LEU A 197 7.06 1.31 7.57
CA LEU A 197 6.63 2.66 7.13
C LEU A 197 5.26 3.03 7.71
N ILE A 198 4.36 2.06 7.87
CA ILE A 198 3.06 2.28 8.50
C ILE A 198 3.26 2.53 10.00
N GLU A 199 4.09 1.73 10.67
CA GLU A 199 4.39 1.87 12.09
C GLU A 199 5.07 3.21 12.42
N ARG A 200 5.89 3.75 11.50
CA ARG A 200 6.48 5.10 11.61
C ARG A 200 5.49 6.23 11.30
N GLY A 201 4.26 5.90 10.89
CA GLY A 201 3.23 6.89 10.55
C GLY A 201 3.53 7.65 9.26
N CYS A 202 4.25 7.05 8.30
CA CYS A 202 4.61 7.68 7.04
C CYS A 202 3.52 7.59 5.96
N ILE A 203 2.53 6.71 6.14
CA ILE A 203 1.50 6.43 5.12
C ILE A 203 0.21 7.19 5.41
N TYR A 204 -0.32 7.86 4.40
CA TYR A 204 -1.52 8.69 4.47
C TYR A 204 -2.43 8.41 3.28
N ILE A 205 -3.73 8.67 3.45
CA ILE A 205 -4.73 8.64 2.38
C ILE A 205 -5.31 10.03 2.24
N ALA A 206 -5.27 10.59 1.04
CA ALA A 206 -5.90 11.86 0.71
C ALA A 206 -7.43 11.75 0.83
N ALA A 207 -8.07 12.84 1.25
CA ALA A 207 -9.52 12.96 1.31
C ALA A 207 -9.97 14.15 0.43
N PRO A 208 -10.11 13.97 -0.90
CA PRO A 208 -10.63 15.01 -1.77
C PRO A 208 -12.12 15.30 -1.47
N PRO A 209 -12.60 16.51 -1.77
CA PRO A 209 -14.01 16.87 -1.57
C PRO A 209 -14.92 16.13 -2.56
N LEU A 210 -16.14 15.83 -2.13
CA LEU A 210 -17.14 15.16 -2.96
C LEU A 210 -17.99 16.14 -3.78
N TYR A 211 -18.16 17.37 -3.28
CA TYR A 211 -19.03 18.38 -3.89
C TYR A 211 -18.37 19.74 -3.98
N LEU A 212 -18.74 20.48 -5.03
CA LEU A 212 -18.49 21.90 -5.19
C LEU A 212 -19.83 22.63 -5.37
N LEU A 213 -20.13 23.53 -4.45
CA LEU A 213 -21.32 24.36 -4.46
C LEU A 213 -20.96 25.78 -4.94
N LYS A 214 -21.68 26.28 -5.93
CA LYS A 214 -21.47 27.61 -6.51
C LYS A 214 -22.75 28.43 -6.48
N LYS A 215 -22.67 29.68 -6.01
CA LYS A 215 -23.76 30.66 -6.08
C LYS A 215 -23.18 32.03 -6.45
N GLY A 216 -23.40 32.46 -7.69
CA GLY A 216 -22.77 33.67 -8.22
C GLY A 216 -21.24 33.56 -8.19
N ALA A 217 -20.57 34.45 -7.46
CA ALA A 217 -19.12 34.44 -7.29
C ALA A 217 -18.63 33.55 -6.13
N GLN A 218 -19.52 33.11 -5.23
CA GLN A 218 -19.13 32.28 -4.08
C GLN A 218 -18.99 30.81 -4.49
N GLN A 219 -17.90 30.18 -4.05
CA GLN A 219 -17.61 28.76 -4.24
C GLN A 219 -17.26 28.13 -2.88
N ARG A 220 -17.81 26.94 -2.59
CA ARG A 220 -17.50 26.18 -1.37
C ARG A 220 -17.45 24.69 -1.66
N TYR A 221 -16.52 24.00 -1.01
CA TYR A 221 -16.34 22.55 -1.12
C TYR A 221 -17.00 21.84 0.06
N ALA A 222 -17.49 20.62 -0.18
CA ALA A 222 -18.03 19.73 0.84
C ALA A 222 -17.45 18.32 0.71
N TRP A 223 -17.13 17.69 1.83
CA TRP A 223 -16.53 16.35 1.91
C TRP A 223 -17.54 15.25 2.19
N ASN A 224 -18.74 15.60 2.67
CA ASN A 224 -19.81 14.66 2.91
C ASN A 224 -21.19 15.28 2.59
N GLU A 225 -22.23 14.45 2.67
CA GLU A 225 -23.59 14.83 2.36
C GLU A 225 -24.14 15.88 3.34
N GLU A 226 -23.83 15.73 4.63
CA GLU A 226 -24.28 16.64 5.70
C GLU A 226 -23.72 18.05 5.49
N GLU A 227 -22.41 18.16 5.21
CA GLU A 227 -21.75 19.42 4.87
C GLU A 227 -22.34 20.04 3.60
N ARG A 228 -22.66 19.23 2.59
CA ARG A 228 -23.29 19.73 1.36
C ARG A 228 -24.66 20.35 1.68
N GLU A 229 -25.47 19.69 2.50
CA GLU A 229 -26.79 20.21 2.92
C GLU A 229 -26.68 21.47 3.77
N GLN A 230 -25.72 21.50 4.70
CA GLN A 230 -25.43 22.66 5.52
C GLN A 230 -25.01 23.86 4.65
N ILE A 231 -24.02 23.67 3.76
CA ILE A 231 -23.54 24.73 2.86
C ILE A 231 -24.66 25.19 1.92
N THR A 232 -25.51 24.27 1.45
CA THR A 232 -26.68 24.63 0.62
C THR A 232 -27.63 25.54 1.41
N SER A 233 -27.90 25.20 2.68
CA SER A 233 -28.77 26.00 3.56
C SER A 233 -28.18 27.38 3.87
N GLU A 234 -26.87 27.46 4.11
CA GLU A 234 -26.14 28.72 4.31
C GLU A 234 -26.17 29.60 3.05
N LEU A 235 -25.88 29.02 1.88
CA LEU A 235 -25.89 29.73 0.60
C LEU A 235 -27.30 30.18 0.22
N LYS A 236 -28.33 29.42 0.61
CA LYS A 236 -29.75 29.78 0.39
C LYS A 236 -30.15 31.01 1.20
N GLY A 237 -29.77 31.09 2.47
CA GLY A 237 -30.22 32.15 3.38
C GLY A 237 -31.75 32.24 3.46
N ALA A 238 -32.31 33.44 3.33
CA ALA A 238 -33.77 33.67 3.24
C ALA A 238 -34.35 33.50 1.81
N GLY A 239 -33.54 33.13 0.82
CA GLY A 239 -33.93 33.00 -0.58
C GLY A 239 -34.42 31.59 -0.97
N LYS A 240 -34.72 31.39 -2.27
CA LYS A 240 -35.01 30.07 -2.85
C LYS A 240 -33.70 29.33 -3.19
N GLU A 241 -33.76 28.00 -3.22
CA GLU A 241 -32.65 27.12 -3.68
C GLU A 241 -32.29 27.31 -5.16
N THR A 242 -33.18 27.94 -5.92
CA THR A 242 -33.00 28.24 -7.34
C THR A 242 -31.76 29.10 -7.55
N GLY A 243 -30.70 28.52 -8.12
CA GLY A 243 -29.46 29.20 -8.48
C GLY A 243 -28.19 28.70 -7.79
N ILE A 244 -28.26 27.68 -6.92
CA ILE A 244 -27.07 27.00 -6.40
C ILE A 244 -26.67 25.88 -7.37
N GLY A 245 -25.54 26.04 -8.05
CA GLY A 245 -24.95 24.99 -8.86
C GLY A 245 -24.21 24.00 -7.98
N ILE A 246 -24.66 22.75 -7.94
CA ILE A 246 -23.99 21.67 -7.19
C ILE A 246 -23.31 20.76 -8.22
N GLN A 247 -21.98 20.69 -8.16
CA GLN A 247 -21.17 19.76 -8.93
C GLN A 247 -20.68 18.65 -8.00
N ARG A 248 -20.91 17.40 -8.37
CA ARG A 248 -20.35 16.24 -7.67
C ARG A 248 -19.12 15.76 -8.42
N TYR A 249 -18.00 15.61 -7.72
CA TYR A 249 -16.79 15.01 -8.27
C TYR A 249 -16.89 13.49 -8.20
N LYS A 250 -16.62 12.81 -9.31
CA LYS A 250 -16.50 11.34 -9.31
C LYS A 250 -15.04 10.88 -9.32
N GLY A 251 -14.18 11.62 -10.02
CA GLY A 251 -12.74 11.36 -10.07
C GLY A 251 -11.92 12.63 -9.96
N LEU A 252 -10.66 12.47 -9.57
CA LEU A 252 -9.67 13.54 -9.40
C LEU A 252 -9.38 14.25 -10.72
N GLY A 253 -9.54 13.56 -11.86
CA GLY A 253 -9.36 14.13 -13.20
C GLY A 253 -10.40 15.19 -13.60
N GLU A 254 -11.51 15.30 -12.87
CA GLU A 254 -12.53 16.35 -13.08
C GLU A 254 -12.15 17.68 -12.43
N MET A 255 -11.18 17.67 -11.52
CA MET A 255 -10.65 18.87 -10.88
C MET A 255 -9.55 19.47 -11.75
N ASN A 256 -9.49 20.80 -11.81
CA ASN A 256 -8.31 21.46 -12.36
C ASN A 256 -7.16 21.51 -11.33
N ALA A 257 -5.97 21.92 -11.76
CA ALA A 257 -4.76 21.94 -10.94
C ALA A 257 -4.90 22.83 -9.68
N GLU A 258 -5.55 23.99 -9.80
CA GLU A 258 -5.77 24.92 -8.69
C GLU A 258 -6.74 24.32 -7.66
N GLN A 259 -7.86 23.75 -8.13
CA GLN A 259 -8.84 23.10 -7.26
C GLN A 259 -8.24 21.92 -6.50
N LEU A 260 -7.42 21.10 -7.16
CA LEU A 260 -6.76 19.97 -6.53
C LEU A 260 -5.75 20.44 -5.47
N TRP A 261 -5.01 21.52 -5.76
CA TRP A 261 -4.11 22.15 -4.81
C TRP A 261 -4.83 22.65 -3.57
N GLU A 262 -5.82 23.53 -3.74
CA GLU A 262 -6.53 24.19 -2.65
C GLU A 262 -7.24 23.21 -1.71
N THR A 263 -7.74 22.09 -2.25
CA THR A 263 -8.58 21.17 -1.49
C THR A 263 -7.83 19.99 -0.90
N THR A 264 -6.85 19.44 -1.62
CA THR A 264 -6.33 18.10 -1.34
C THR A 264 -4.81 18.07 -1.16
N MET A 265 -4.06 18.99 -1.81
CA MET A 265 -2.60 18.94 -1.79
C MET A 265 -1.96 20.00 -0.89
N ASN A 266 -2.60 21.16 -0.68
CA ASN A 266 -2.05 22.25 0.12
C ASN A 266 -2.00 21.85 1.62
N PRO A 267 -0.82 21.82 2.26
CA PRO A 267 -0.67 21.48 3.68
C PRO A 267 -1.51 22.32 4.65
N GLU A 268 -1.88 23.55 4.29
CA GLU A 268 -2.64 24.45 5.16
C GLU A 268 -4.13 24.09 5.26
N PHE A 269 -4.70 23.52 4.20
CA PHE A 269 -6.16 23.30 4.10
C PHE A 269 -6.56 21.84 3.89
N ARG A 270 -5.63 20.98 3.46
CA ARG A 270 -5.94 19.59 3.14
C ARG A 270 -6.29 18.76 4.37
N MET A 271 -7.09 17.73 4.13
CA MET A 271 -7.34 16.66 5.09
C MET A 271 -6.64 15.37 4.64
N LEU A 272 -5.78 14.84 5.51
CA LEU A 272 -5.12 13.54 5.30
C LEU A 272 -5.51 12.58 6.42
N ARG A 273 -5.81 11.34 6.04
CA ARG A 273 -6.03 10.24 7.00
C ARG A 273 -4.72 9.47 7.16
N GLN A 274 -4.10 9.55 8.33
CA GLN A 274 -2.90 8.77 8.63
C GLN A 274 -3.28 7.30 8.86
N VAL A 275 -2.51 6.38 8.28
CA VAL A 275 -2.71 4.94 8.44
C VAL A 275 -1.87 4.46 9.62
N SER A 276 -2.50 3.75 10.54
CA SER A 276 -1.86 3.10 11.70
C SER A 276 -2.20 1.62 11.78
N ILE A 277 -1.43 0.86 12.57
CA ILE A 277 -1.70 -0.54 12.89
C ILE A 277 -1.93 -0.65 14.38
N ASP A 278 -3.19 -0.80 14.78
CA ASP A 278 -3.55 -0.96 16.20
C ASP A 278 -3.32 -2.41 16.66
N ASN A 279 -3.79 -3.38 15.86
CA ASN A 279 -3.54 -4.81 16.07
C ASN A 279 -3.04 -5.46 14.79
N ALA A 280 -1.77 -5.87 14.80
CA ALA A 280 -1.14 -6.51 13.64
C ALA A 280 -1.74 -7.88 13.31
N ALA A 281 -2.23 -8.64 14.29
CA ALA A 281 -2.83 -9.95 14.07
C ALA A 281 -4.22 -9.83 13.42
N ASP A 282 -5.03 -8.88 13.88
CA ASP A 282 -6.36 -8.63 13.29
C ASP A 282 -6.23 -8.07 11.87
N ALA A 283 -5.28 -7.16 11.65
CA ALA A 283 -4.97 -6.63 10.33
C ALA A 283 -4.50 -7.75 9.37
N ASP A 284 -3.61 -8.63 9.83
CA ASP A 284 -3.14 -9.80 9.08
C ASP A 284 -4.29 -10.71 8.65
N HIS A 285 -5.15 -11.08 9.60
CA HIS A 285 -6.34 -11.89 9.33
C HIS A 285 -7.27 -11.21 8.32
N THR A 286 -7.49 -9.91 8.47
CA THR A 286 -8.36 -9.13 7.59
C THR A 286 -7.81 -9.08 6.16
N PHE A 287 -6.52 -8.80 5.98
CA PHE A 287 -5.89 -8.80 4.67
C PHE A 287 -5.91 -10.19 4.04
N SER A 288 -5.61 -11.25 4.78
CA SER A 288 -5.65 -12.61 4.24
C SER A 288 -7.06 -13.04 3.82
N MET A 289 -8.10 -12.68 4.58
CA MET A 289 -9.49 -12.94 4.20
C MET A 289 -9.92 -12.16 2.95
N LEU A 290 -9.66 -10.84 2.92
CA LEU A 290 -10.14 -9.96 1.84
C LEU A 290 -9.31 -10.09 0.56
N MET A 291 -8.02 -10.35 0.68
CA MET A 291 -7.07 -10.30 -0.43
C MET A 291 -6.51 -11.68 -0.80
N GLY A 292 -6.61 -12.70 0.05
CA GLY A 292 -6.06 -14.05 -0.17
C GLY A 292 -6.87 -14.92 -1.12
N ASP A 293 -6.58 -16.22 -1.23
CA ASP A 293 -7.22 -17.07 -2.25
C ASP A 293 -8.59 -17.63 -1.86
N GLU A 294 -8.91 -17.65 -0.56
CA GLU A 294 -10.14 -18.23 -0.06
C GLU A 294 -11.36 -17.35 -0.38
N VAL A 295 -12.29 -17.91 -1.17
CA VAL A 295 -13.53 -17.25 -1.58
C VAL A 295 -14.62 -17.32 -0.49
N PRO A 296 -14.90 -18.48 0.15
CA PRO A 296 -15.99 -18.58 1.12
C PRO A 296 -15.94 -17.56 2.28
N PRO A 297 -14.80 -17.37 2.99
CA PRO A 297 -14.76 -16.43 4.13
C PRO A 297 -14.96 -14.98 3.67
N ARG A 298 -14.40 -14.61 2.52
CA ARG A 298 -14.60 -13.28 1.91
C ARG A 298 -16.06 -13.03 1.56
N ARG A 299 -16.74 -14.00 0.96
CA ARG A 299 -18.16 -13.87 0.62
C ARG A 299 -18.99 -13.65 1.88
N ALA A 300 -18.79 -14.46 2.91
CA ALA A 300 -19.49 -14.32 4.18
C ALA A 300 -19.22 -12.95 4.85
N PHE A 301 -17.98 -12.45 4.76
CA PHE A 301 -17.65 -11.12 5.24
C PHE A 301 -18.42 -10.03 4.48
N ILE A 302 -18.44 -10.09 3.15
CA ILE A 302 -19.18 -9.13 2.32
C ILE A 302 -20.68 -9.18 2.66
N GLU A 303 -21.27 -10.37 2.74
CA GLU A 303 -22.69 -10.55 3.05
C GLU A 303 -23.08 -9.99 4.43
N ARG A 304 -22.22 -10.15 5.45
CA ARG A 304 -22.46 -9.61 6.79
C ARG A 304 -22.33 -8.09 6.87
N ASN A 305 -21.44 -7.50 6.07
CA ASN A 305 -21.10 -6.09 6.15
C ASN A 305 -21.73 -5.24 5.04
N ALA A 306 -22.32 -5.87 4.04
CA ALA A 306 -23.10 -5.18 3.02
C ALA A 306 -24.37 -4.62 3.69
N LYS A 307 -24.40 -3.31 3.91
CA LYS A 307 -25.69 -2.62 3.96
C LYS A 307 -26.30 -2.81 2.58
N TYR A 308 -27.42 -3.54 2.48
CA TYR A 308 -28.14 -3.68 1.22
C TYR A 308 -28.33 -2.29 0.61
N ALA A 309 -27.58 -2.00 -0.46
CA ALA A 309 -27.95 -0.91 -1.34
C ALA A 309 -29.35 -1.27 -1.84
N LYS A 310 -30.35 -0.43 -1.57
CA LYS A 310 -31.58 -0.49 -2.33
C LYS A 310 -31.17 -0.19 -3.76
N ILE A 311 -31.03 -1.24 -4.56
CA ILE A 311 -30.91 -1.13 -6.00
C ILE A 311 -32.30 -0.64 -6.41
N ASP A 312 -32.42 0.66 -6.72
CA ASP A 312 -33.60 1.14 -7.44
C ASP A 312 -33.58 0.41 -8.79
N VAL A 313 -34.54 -0.49 -8.96
CA VAL A 313 -34.85 -1.20 -10.21
C VAL A 313 -35.57 -0.26 -11.16
#